data_AF-A0A423VU35-F1
#
_entry.id   AF-A0A423VU35-F1
#
_cell.length_a   1.000
_cell.length_b   1.000
_cell.length_c   1.000
_cell.angle_alpha   90.00
_cell.angle_beta   90.00
_cell.angle_gamma   90.00
#
_symmetry.space_group_name_H-M   'P 1'
#
loop_
_entity.id
_entity.type
_entity.pdbx_description
1 polymer ?
#
loop_
_entity_poly.entity_id
_entity_poly.type
_entity_poly.pdbx_seq_one_letter_code
_entity_poly.pdbx_strand_id
1 'polypeptide(L)'
;MRLTPGATHEALRGWIRGPYGPATPVGPITSSSVNIKLLADLSTIKQTVQRFLALESKLHILFNNAGVLSGAKEMAVTPQGYELHTGVNGLGTFLLSQLLTPILIATAKSEPPSTVRSVWTASSAAEIFTEEKIGVRPETRLETQHLASSPIH
;
A
#
# COMPACT_ATOMS: atom_id res chain seq x y z
N MET A 1 -4.34 -26.23 -29.97
CA MET A 1 -3.27 -26.75 -29.09
C MET A 1 -3.82 -26.77 -27.67
N ARG A 2 -4.16 -27.94 -27.12
CA ARG A 2 -4.73 -28.08 -25.77
C ARG A 2 -3.61 -27.93 -24.74
N LEU A 3 -3.74 -26.96 -23.83
CA LEU A 3 -2.84 -26.79 -22.70
C LEU A 3 -3.17 -27.82 -21.62
N THR A 4 -2.16 -28.49 -21.08
CA THR A 4 -2.30 -29.50 -20.03
C THR A 4 -2.48 -28.83 -18.65
N PRO A 5 -3.26 -29.42 -17.71
CA PRO A 5 -3.58 -28.81 -16.40
C PRO A 5 -2.39 -28.57 -15.44
N GLY A 6 -1.17 -28.95 -15.81
CA GLY A 6 0.03 -28.79 -14.96
C GLY A 6 0.78 -27.46 -15.16
N ALA A 7 0.64 -26.82 -16.32
CA ALA A 7 1.43 -25.64 -16.68
C ALA A 7 1.04 -24.36 -15.89
N THR A 8 -0.17 -24.32 -15.33
CA THR A 8 -0.66 -23.16 -14.56
C THR A 8 -0.09 -23.10 -13.14
N HIS A 9 0.18 -24.24 -12.51
CA HIS A 9 0.71 -24.29 -11.15
C HIS A 9 2.18 -23.84 -11.07
N GLU A 10 3.00 -24.19 -12.06
CA GLU A 10 4.40 -23.75 -12.11
C GLU A 10 4.54 -22.27 -12.48
N ALA A 11 3.72 -21.78 -13.42
CA ALA A 11 3.69 -20.36 -13.78
C ALA A 11 3.30 -19.46 -12.60
N LEU A 12 2.33 -19.88 -11.80
CA LEU A 12 1.95 -19.18 -10.55
C LEU A 12 3.08 -19.21 -9.51
N ARG A 13 3.80 -20.34 -9.39
CA ARG A 13 4.97 -20.44 -8.50
C ARG A 13 6.11 -19.52 -8.93
N GLY A 14 6.31 -19.31 -10.23
CA GLY A 14 7.28 -18.37 -10.78
C GLY A 14 6.93 -16.91 -10.50
N TRP A 15 5.66 -16.55 -10.65
CA TRP A 15 5.17 -15.19 -10.40
C TRP A 15 5.29 -14.77 -8.93
N ILE A 16 4.95 -15.68 -7.99
CA ILE A 16 5.05 -15.42 -6.54
C ILE A 16 6.50 -15.17 -6.10
N ARG A 17 7.49 -15.81 -6.74
CA ARG A 17 8.90 -15.67 -6.37
C ARG A 17 9.56 -14.38 -6.89
N GLY A 18 8.98 -13.73 -7.90
CA GLY A 18 9.59 -12.58 -8.55
C GLY A 18 10.99 -12.89 -9.16
N PRO A 19 11.65 -11.91 -9.77
CA PRO A 19 12.99 -12.09 -10.38
C PRO A 19 14.13 -12.18 -9.36
N TYR A 20 13.81 -12.20 -8.06
CA TYR A 20 14.81 -12.22 -7.00
C TYR A 20 15.02 -13.68 -6.57
N GLY A 21 16.29 -14.09 -6.42
CA GLY A 21 16.66 -15.45 -6.02
C GLY A 21 16.05 -15.89 -4.68
N PRO A 22 16.30 -17.13 -4.23
CA PRO A 22 15.72 -17.65 -3.00
C PRO A 22 15.94 -16.66 -1.85
N ALA A 23 14.85 -16.25 -1.19
CA ALA A 23 14.90 -15.37 -0.05
C ALA A 23 15.89 -15.96 0.96
N THR A 24 16.91 -15.19 1.32
CA THR A 24 17.80 -15.55 2.42
C THR A 24 16.95 -15.81 3.67
N PRO A 25 17.27 -16.83 4.48
CA PRO A 25 16.54 -17.07 5.72
C PRO A 25 16.65 -15.81 6.59
N VAL A 26 15.56 -15.06 6.64
CA VAL A 26 15.39 -13.98 7.62
C VAL A 26 15.33 -14.66 8.97
N GLY A 27 16.05 -14.12 9.96
CA GLY A 27 16.06 -14.63 11.33
C GLY A 27 14.66 -14.73 11.94
N PRO A 28 14.53 -15.22 13.18
CA PRO A 28 13.24 -15.38 13.85
C PRO A 28 12.42 -14.07 13.76
N ILE A 29 11.24 -14.16 13.15
CA ILE A 29 10.28 -13.06 13.06
C ILE A 29 9.62 -12.88 14.42
N THR A 30 10.07 -11.89 15.19
CA THR A 30 9.30 -11.37 16.32
C THR A 30 8.12 -10.60 15.76
N SER A 31 6.91 -11.14 15.91
CA SER A 31 5.68 -10.48 15.46
C SER A 31 5.02 -9.78 16.63
N SER A 32 4.75 -8.51 16.43
CA SER A 32 4.29 -7.58 17.43
C SER A 32 3.16 -6.79 16.80
N SER A 33 1.94 -7.13 17.20
CA SER A 33 0.72 -6.63 16.57
C SER A 33 0.22 -5.41 17.33
N VAL A 34 0.33 -4.23 16.72
CA VAL A 34 -0.35 -3.03 17.20
C VAL A 34 -1.62 -2.83 16.39
N ASN A 35 -2.78 -2.96 17.04
CA ASN A 35 -4.07 -2.68 16.42
C ASN A 35 -4.25 -1.17 16.24
N ILE A 36 -4.22 -0.70 15.00
CA ILE A 36 -4.54 0.69 14.64
C ILE A 36 -6.06 0.82 14.62
N LYS A 37 -6.61 1.24 15.76
CA LYS A 37 -8.03 1.02 16.07
C LYS A 37 -9.01 1.94 15.32
N LEU A 38 -8.56 3.03 14.69
CA LEU A 38 -9.41 3.83 13.79
C LEU A 38 -8.61 4.83 12.95
N LEU A 39 -8.44 4.60 11.65
CA LEU A 39 -7.90 5.64 10.73
C LEU A 39 -8.91 6.79 10.50
N ALA A 40 -10.17 6.62 10.91
CA ALA A 40 -11.18 7.66 10.83
C ALA A 40 -10.98 8.77 11.88
N ASP A 41 -10.21 8.53 12.95
CA ASP A 41 -9.89 9.57 13.94
C ASP A 41 -8.38 9.86 13.92
N LEU A 42 -8.02 10.96 13.25
CA LEU A 42 -6.63 11.35 13.04
C LEU A 42 -5.89 11.62 14.36
N SER A 43 -6.61 11.98 15.44
CA SER A 43 -6.02 12.25 16.75
C SER A 43 -5.40 11.00 17.39
N THR A 44 -5.89 9.82 17.03
CA THR A 44 -5.43 8.53 17.59
C THR A 44 -4.17 7.98 16.93
N ILE A 45 -3.84 8.47 15.72
CA ILE A 45 -2.78 7.90 14.89
C ILE A 45 -1.42 8.11 15.53
N LYS A 46 -1.14 9.32 16.05
CA LYS A 46 0.14 9.64 16.68
C LYS A 46 0.42 8.77 17.91
N GLN A 47 -0.57 8.60 18.78
CA GLN A 47 -0.44 7.76 19.98
C GLN A 47 -0.19 6.30 19.60
N THR A 48 -0.87 5.82 18.56
CA THR A 48 -0.72 4.46 18.05
C THR A 48 0.69 4.23 17.51
N VAL A 49 1.22 5.16 16.71
CA VAL A 49 2.60 5.10 16.21
C VAL A 49 3.60 5.12 17.36
N GLN A 50 3.42 5.98 18.36
CA GLN A 50 4.30 6.01 19.52
C GLN A 50 4.30 4.68 20.28
N ARG A 51 3.13 4.04 20.44
CA ARG A 51 3.04 2.70 21.03
C ARG A 51 3.78 1.66 20.20
N PHE A 52 3.65 1.69 18.88
CA PHE A 52 4.40 0.81 17.99
C PHE A 52 5.91 1.02 18.14
N LEU A 53 6.38 2.26 18.08
CA LEU A 53 7.81 2.59 18.22
C LEU A 53 8.39 2.26 19.60
N ALA A 54 7.55 2.17 20.64
CA ALA A 54 7.96 1.71 21.96
C ALA A 54 8.13 0.19 22.05
N LEU A 55 7.48 -0.58 21.16
CA LEU A 55 7.53 -2.03 21.11
C LEU A 55 8.55 -2.53 20.07
N GLU A 56 8.67 -1.83 18.95
CA GLU A 56 9.44 -2.25 17.79
C GLU A 56 10.53 -1.25 17.40
N SER A 57 11.72 -1.78 17.16
CA SER A 57 12.87 -1.01 16.69
C SER A 57 13.03 -1.03 15.17
N LYS A 58 12.31 -1.93 14.47
CA LYS A 58 12.37 -2.12 13.02
C LYS A 58 10.98 -2.27 12.43
N LEU A 59 10.81 -1.78 11.21
CA LEU A 59 9.61 -1.96 10.41
C LEU A 59 10.01 -2.36 8.98
N HIS A 60 9.74 -3.61 8.62
CA HIS A 60 10.09 -4.15 7.30
C HIS A 60 9.01 -3.88 6.27
N ILE A 61 7.74 -4.05 6.64
CA ILE A 61 6.63 -3.93 5.69
C ILE A 61 5.51 -3.11 6.30
N LEU A 62 5.10 -2.05 5.60
CA LEU A 62 3.89 -1.29 5.88
C LEU A 62 2.84 -1.59 4.82
N PHE A 63 1.66 -2.07 5.24
CA PHE A 63 0.51 -2.28 4.37
C PHE A 63 -0.55 -1.19 4.61
N ASN A 64 -0.65 -0.24 3.68
CA ASN A 64 -1.73 0.74 3.62
C ASN A 64 -2.95 0.12 2.92
N ASN A 65 -3.60 -0.81 3.63
CA ASN A 65 -4.77 -1.55 3.12
C ASN A 65 -6.09 -1.07 3.73
N ALA A 66 -6.04 -0.32 4.84
CA ALA A 66 -7.25 0.14 5.51
C ALA A 66 -8.08 1.01 4.56
N GLY A 67 -9.33 0.60 4.33
CA GLY A 67 -10.23 1.24 3.40
C GLY A 67 -11.69 1.03 3.82
N VAL A 68 -12.51 2.07 3.62
CA VAL A 68 -13.97 2.02 3.75
C VAL A 68 -14.61 2.33 2.41
N LEU A 69 -15.70 1.64 2.13
CA LEU A 69 -16.57 1.87 0.99
C LEU A 69 -18.01 1.82 1.53
N SER A 70 -18.54 2.96 1.94
CA SER A 70 -19.97 3.11 2.26
C SER A 70 -20.75 3.57 1.03
N GLY A 71 -21.98 3.08 0.87
CA GLY A 71 -22.86 3.52 -0.21
C GLY A 71 -23.33 4.97 -0.02
N ALA A 72 -23.69 5.63 -1.13
CA ALA A 72 -24.06 7.05 -1.20
C ALA A 72 -25.25 7.51 -0.33
N LYS A 73 -25.91 6.59 0.39
CA LYS A 73 -27.12 6.88 1.16
C LYS A 73 -26.85 7.55 2.51
N GLU A 74 -25.62 7.43 3.04
CA GLU A 74 -25.20 8.06 4.30
C GLU A 74 -23.82 8.70 4.11
N MET A 75 -23.76 10.03 4.01
CA MET A 75 -22.51 10.78 4.09
C MET A 75 -22.03 10.79 5.54
N ALA A 76 -21.25 9.77 5.91
CA ALA A 76 -20.57 9.73 7.19
C ALA A 76 -19.39 10.71 7.19
N VAL A 77 -19.11 11.27 8.37
CA VAL A 77 -17.97 12.16 8.59
C VAL A 77 -17.08 11.64 9.71
N THR A 78 -15.79 11.93 9.62
CA THR A 78 -14.84 11.69 10.70
C THR A 78 -15.11 12.63 11.88
N PRO A 79 -14.54 12.37 13.08
CA PRO A 79 -14.61 13.31 14.20
C PRO A 79 -14.00 14.69 13.86
N GLN A 80 -13.11 14.76 12.88
CA GLN A 80 -12.51 16.01 12.38
C GLN A 80 -13.36 16.70 11.30
N GLY A 81 -14.51 16.13 10.91
CA GLY A 81 -15.43 16.71 9.92
C GLY A 81 -15.06 16.44 8.47
N TYR A 82 -14.12 15.53 8.19
CA TYR A 82 -13.85 15.09 6.82
C TYR A 82 -14.89 14.07 6.38
N GLU A 83 -15.21 14.06 5.08
CA GLU A 83 -15.94 12.95 4.46
C GLU A 83 -15.19 11.63 4.78
N LEU A 84 -15.94 10.59 5.15
CA LEU A 84 -15.39 9.37 5.74
C LEU A 84 -14.35 8.67 4.84
N HIS A 85 -14.58 8.57 3.52
CA HIS A 85 -13.65 7.91 2.60
C HIS A 85 -12.36 8.72 2.49
N THR A 86 -12.47 10.04 2.37
CA THR A 86 -11.35 10.97 2.37
C THR A 86 -10.55 10.87 3.67
N GLY A 87 -11.25 10.81 4.80
CA GLY A 87 -10.66 10.69 6.13
C GLY A 87 -9.90 9.38 6.33
N VAL A 88 -10.50 8.24 5.97
CA VAL A 88 -9.91 6.91 6.20
C VAL A 88 -8.91 6.53 5.12
N ASN A 89 -9.35 6.52 3.85
CA ASN A 89 -8.59 5.93 2.74
C ASN A 89 -7.45 6.85 2.30
N GLY A 90 -7.59 8.16 2.54
CA GLY A 90 -6.61 9.19 2.18
C GLY A 90 -5.84 9.74 3.39
N LEU A 91 -6.48 10.59 4.20
CA LEU A 91 -5.80 11.37 5.24
C LEU A 91 -5.20 10.49 6.34
N GLY A 92 -5.95 9.50 6.82
CA GLY A 92 -5.50 8.59 7.88
C GLY A 92 -4.33 7.71 7.44
N THR A 93 -4.43 7.06 6.28
CA THR A 93 -3.35 6.24 5.70
C THR A 93 -2.11 7.06 5.38
N PHE A 94 -2.28 8.29 4.87
CA PHE A 94 -1.19 9.22 4.63
C PHE A 94 -0.48 9.64 5.92
N LEU A 95 -1.22 10.07 6.94
CA LEU A 95 -0.64 10.50 8.22
C LEU A 95 0.11 9.36 8.90
N LEU A 96 -0.47 8.15 8.90
CA LEU A 96 0.19 6.95 9.42
C LEU A 96 1.53 6.70 8.70
N SER A 97 1.52 6.74 7.36
CA SER A 97 2.70 6.52 6.54
C SER A 97 3.79 7.56 6.82
N GLN A 98 3.41 8.84 6.93
CA GLN A 98 4.35 9.93 7.25
C GLN A 98 5.04 9.69 8.60
N LEU A 99 4.28 9.31 9.62
CA LEU A 99 4.81 9.08 10.97
C LEU A 99 5.69 7.82 11.07
N LEU A 100 5.45 6.80 10.23
CA LEU A 100 6.26 5.56 10.18
C LEU A 100 7.42 5.63 9.17
N THR A 101 7.47 6.64 8.30
CA THR A 101 8.54 6.81 7.31
C THR A 101 9.95 6.84 7.94
N PRO A 102 10.20 7.51 9.07
CA PRO A 102 11.53 7.51 9.68
C PRO A 102 12.03 6.11 10.07
N ILE A 103 11.18 5.26 10.67
CA ILE A 103 11.57 3.90 11.05
C ILE A 103 11.73 2.98 9.83
N LEU A 104 10.93 3.16 8.78
CA LEU A 104 11.11 2.45 7.50
C LEU A 104 12.47 2.78 6.89
N ILE A 105 12.85 4.06 6.83
CA ILE A 105 14.16 4.49 6.30
C ILE A 105 15.31 3.95 7.15
N ALA A 106 15.18 4.04 8.49
CA ALA A 106 16.20 3.51 9.40
C ALA A 106 16.39 2.00 9.22
N THR A 107 15.28 1.25 9.13
CA THR A 107 15.29 -0.20 8.89
C THR A 107 15.95 -0.52 7.54
N ALA A 108 15.57 0.20 6.48
CA ALA A 108 16.13 -0.01 5.14
C ALA A 108 17.64 0.25 5.05
N LYS A 109 18.18 1.14 5.88
CA LYS A 109 19.63 1.40 5.96
C LYS A 109 20.39 0.28 6.69
N SER A 110 19.74 -0.42 7.61
CA SER A 110 20.36 -1.48 8.42
C SER A 110 20.13 -2.90 7.88
N GLU A 111 19.15 -3.08 7.01
CA GLU A 111 18.75 -4.38 6.45
C GLU A 111 19.29 -4.59 5.03
N PRO A 112 19.35 -5.85 4.54
CA PRO A 112 19.75 -6.12 3.16
C PRO A 112 18.90 -5.38 2.14
N PRO A 113 19.45 -5.04 0.95
CA PRO A 113 18.69 -4.40 -0.12
C PRO A 113 17.39 -5.14 -0.45
N SER A 114 16.34 -4.39 -0.78
CA SER A 114 15.04 -4.93 -1.23
C SER A 114 14.22 -5.71 -0.19
N THR A 115 14.53 -5.58 1.11
CA THR A 115 13.79 -6.22 2.21
C THR A 115 12.70 -5.33 2.84
N VAL A 116 12.84 -4.00 2.73
CA VAL A 116 11.91 -3.02 3.32
C VAL A 116 10.98 -2.43 2.27
N ARG A 117 9.67 -2.41 2.52
CA ARG A 117 8.64 -2.03 1.53
C ARG A 117 7.45 -1.32 2.17
N SER A 118 6.88 -0.36 1.44
CA SER A 118 5.55 0.19 1.71
C SER A 118 4.62 -0.21 0.57
N VAL A 119 3.48 -0.79 0.91
CA VAL A 119 2.48 -1.30 -0.05
C VAL A 119 1.20 -0.51 0.12
N TRP A 120 0.67 -0.01 -0.99
CA TRP A 120 -0.61 0.71 -1.04
C TRP A 120 -1.64 -0.14 -1.77
N THR A 121 -2.75 -0.45 -1.11
CA THR A 121 -3.86 -1.12 -1.77
C THR A 121 -4.67 -0.08 -2.54
N ALA A 122 -4.83 -0.30 -3.84
CA ALA A 122 -5.69 0.48 -4.71
C ALA A 122 -6.84 -0.40 -5.24
N SER A 123 -7.85 0.22 -5.83
CA SER A 123 -9.00 -0.45 -6.44
C SER A 123 -9.34 0.19 -7.76
N SER A 124 -9.70 -0.62 -8.77
CA SER A 124 -10.27 -0.12 -10.03
C SER A 124 -11.58 0.64 -9.81
N ALA A 125 -12.26 0.44 -8.68
CA ALA A 125 -13.39 1.27 -8.27
C ALA A 125 -13.03 2.76 -8.21
N ALA A 126 -11.79 3.09 -7.86
CA ALA A 126 -11.31 4.48 -7.86
C ALA A 126 -11.30 5.09 -9.27
N GLU A 127 -11.19 4.28 -10.32
CA GLU A 127 -11.29 4.73 -11.72
C GLU A 127 -12.74 4.73 -12.19
N ILE A 128 -13.48 3.65 -11.92
CA ILE A 128 -14.86 3.44 -12.36
C ILE A 128 -15.82 4.52 -11.81
N PHE A 129 -15.59 4.97 -10.57
CA PHE A 129 -16.45 5.98 -9.93
C PHE A 129 -15.95 7.42 -10.11
N THR A 130 -14.92 7.66 -10.93
CA THR A 130 -14.52 9.04 -11.27
C THR A 130 -15.50 9.67 -12.26
N GLU A 131 -15.85 10.94 -12.04
CA GLU A 131 -16.63 11.69 -13.04
C GLU A 131 -15.80 11.91 -14.31
N GLU A 132 -16.37 11.51 -15.45
CA GLU A 132 -15.77 11.58 -16.79
C GLU A 132 -15.35 13.01 -17.20
N LYS A 133 -15.89 14.04 -16.53
CA LYS A 133 -15.60 15.46 -16.81
C LYS A 133 -14.47 16.07 -15.98
N ILE A 134 -13.98 15.39 -14.93
CA ILE A 134 -13.00 15.94 -13.98
C ILE A 134 -11.88 14.91 -13.62
N GLY A 135 -12.06 13.63 -13.95
CA GLY A 135 -11.12 12.55 -13.64
C GLY A 135 -9.99 12.33 -14.65
N VAL A 136 -8.99 11.51 -14.26
CA VAL A 136 -7.90 11.06 -15.14
C VAL A 136 -8.48 10.08 -16.15
N ARG A 137 -8.52 10.52 -17.41
CA ARG A 137 -8.96 9.75 -18.55
C ARG A 137 -8.13 8.47 -18.73
N PRO A 138 -8.73 7.26 -18.80
CA PRO A 138 -8.00 6.03 -19.08
C PRO A 138 -7.11 6.11 -20.34
N GLU A 139 -7.55 6.87 -21.34
CA GLU A 139 -6.86 7.12 -22.60
C GLU A 139 -5.55 7.92 -22.46
N THR A 140 -5.38 8.71 -21.39
CA THR A 140 -4.11 9.43 -21.13
C THR A 140 -2.96 8.51 -20.69
N ARG A 141 -3.23 7.22 -20.40
CA ARG A 141 -2.21 6.24 -20.02
C ARG A 141 -1.41 5.68 -21.21
N LEU A 142 -1.92 5.79 -22.43
CA LEU A 142 -1.25 5.22 -23.61
C LEU A 142 -0.20 6.15 -24.23
N GLU A 143 -0.27 7.45 -23.99
CA GLU A 143 0.70 8.41 -24.57
C GLU A 143 2.07 8.39 -23.86
N THR A 144 2.13 7.99 -22.60
CA THR A 144 3.41 7.89 -21.86
C THR A 144 4.21 6.63 -22.20
N GLN A 145 3.62 5.64 -22.88
CA GLN A 145 4.36 4.44 -23.32
C GLN A 145 5.07 4.61 -24.67
N HIS A 146 4.74 5.63 -25.48
CA HIS A 146 5.45 5.90 -26.74
C HIS A 146 6.62 6.88 -26.61
N LEU A 147 6.70 7.67 -25.53
CA LEU A 147 7.82 8.59 -25.29
C LEU A 147 9.05 7.93 -24.63
N ALA A 148 8.92 6.69 -24.13
CA ALA A 148 10.02 5.97 -23.49
C ALA A 148 10.86 5.09 -24.45
N SER A 149 10.53 5.07 -25.75
CA SER A 149 11.18 4.20 -26.74
C SER A 149 11.97 4.93 -27.83
N SER A 150 12.28 6.23 -27.67
CA SER A 150 13.20 6.91 -28.59
C SER A 150 14.66 6.56 -28.25
N PRO A 151 15.43 5.96 -29.17
CA PRO A 151 16.85 5.73 -28.96
C PRO A 151 17.59 7.07 -28.93
N ILE A 152 18.45 7.21 -27.93
CA ILE A 152 19.38 8.33 -27.79
C ILE A 152 20.42 8.19 -28.92
N HIS A 153 20.43 9.14 -29.85
CA HIS A 153 21.52 9.32 -30.81
C HIS A 153 22.62 10.19 -30.21
#